data_AF-A0A257AXS9-F1
#
_entry.id   AF-A0A257AXS9-F1
#
_cell.length_a   1.000
_cell.length_b   1.000
_cell.length_c   1.000
_cell.angle_alpha   90.00
_cell.angle_beta   90.00
_cell.angle_gamma   90.00
#
_symmetry.space_group_name_H-M   'P 1'
#
loop_
_entity.id
_entity.type
_entity.pdbx_description
1 polymer ?
#
loop_
_entity_poly.entity_id
_entity_poly.type
_entity_poly.pdbx_seq_one_letter_code
_entity_poly.pdbx_strand_id
1 'polypeptide(L)'
;MIKRPELGEAIRKLVWPRRVALRMGFAAGLGAGLSALATAGQRRPRNADAALLNAALALEHQAIAAYDVGAGTGLLKGETLELARHFQSQHRAHRDLLVEEIRKLGASPAVALASYSFKDKNGAPVELKTAAEVLVFALGLEAGAASAYLGLLPQLASKAMLPVVAGVACDEAQHAAALRLLLRQQPAPDAV
;
A
#
# COMPACT_ATOMS: atom_id res chain seq x y z
N MET A 1 36.04 21.88 9.54
CA MET A 1 35.19 22.10 8.35
C MET A 1 34.94 20.76 7.67
N ILE A 2 33.74 20.19 7.83
CA ILE A 2 33.34 18.95 7.14
C ILE A 2 32.74 19.36 5.79
N LYS A 3 33.39 18.97 4.68
CA LYS A 3 32.86 19.21 3.33
C LYS A 3 31.58 18.39 3.17
N ARG A 4 30.43 19.06 3.01
CA ARG A 4 29.21 18.39 2.55
C ARG A 4 29.42 17.99 1.08
N PRO A 5 29.24 16.72 0.70
CA PRO A 5 29.30 16.36 -0.70
C PRO A 5 28.15 17.04 -1.44
N GLU A 6 28.47 17.68 -2.56
CA GLU A 6 27.52 18.25 -3.51
C GLU A 6 26.48 17.18 -3.88
N LEU A 7 25.18 17.50 -3.78
CA LEU A 7 24.08 16.56 -4.03
C LEU A 7 24.26 15.77 -5.35
N GLY A 8 24.91 16.37 -6.35
CA GLY A 8 25.18 15.77 -7.65
C GLY A 8 26.12 14.54 -7.61
N GLU A 9 27.03 14.44 -6.65
CA GLU A 9 27.97 13.31 -6.57
C GLU A 9 27.34 12.08 -5.92
N ALA A 10 26.40 12.28 -4.99
CA ALA A 10 25.60 11.22 -4.39
C ALA A 10 24.61 10.61 -5.41
N ILE A 11 24.01 11.44 -6.26
CA ILE A 11 23.06 11.02 -7.31
C ILE A 11 23.75 10.22 -8.42
N ARG A 12 25.00 10.57 -8.77
CA ARG A 12 25.77 9.87 -9.83
C ARG A 12 26.19 8.44 -9.46
N LYS A 13 26.26 8.11 -8.17
CA LYS A 13 26.56 6.74 -7.70
C LYS A 13 25.35 5.80 -7.74
N LEU A 14 24.17 6.29 -8.13
CA LEU A 14 22.92 5.52 -8.22
C LEU A 14 22.69 4.89 -9.62
N VAL A 15 23.73 4.76 -10.45
CA VAL A 15 23.62 4.02 -11.72
C VAL A 15 24.10 2.59 -11.49
N TRP A 16 23.20 1.73 -10.97
CA TRP A 16 23.45 0.29 -10.85
C TRP A 16 22.99 -0.46 -12.12
N PRO A 17 23.72 -1.48 -12.59
CA PRO A 17 23.40 -2.21 -13.81
C PRO A 17 21.95 -2.74 -13.84
N ARG A 18 21.29 -2.46 -14.98
CA ARG A 18 19.87 -2.70 -15.34
C ARG A 18 19.45 -4.19 -15.37
N ARG A 19 20.18 -5.10 -14.70
CA ARG A 19 20.00 -6.57 -14.82
C ARG A 19 19.59 -7.29 -13.53
N VAL A 20 19.09 -6.58 -12.51
CA VAL A 20 18.47 -7.21 -11.31
C VAL A 20 16.96 -6.91 -11.22
N ALA A 21 16.34 -6.39 -12.28
CA ALA A 21 14.89 -6.10 -12.33
C ALA A 21 14.02 -7.32 -12.68
N LEU A 22 14.48 -8.54 -12.41
CA LEU A 22 13.72 -9.76 -12.70
C LEU A 22 13.79 -10.70 -11.50
N ARG A 23 12.85 -10.55 -10.54
CA ARG A 23 12.36 -11.58 -9.59
C ARG A 23 11.59 -11.07 -8.36
N MET A 24 11.26 -9.79 -8.25
CA MET A 24 10.40 -9.30 -7.15
C MET A 24 8.91 -9.30 -7.54
N GLY A 25 8.44 -10.41 -8.12
CA GLY A 25 7.01 -10.71 -8.16
C GLY A 25 6.59 -11.18 -6.76
N PHE A 26 6.45 -10.25 -5.82
CA PHE A 26 5.66 -10.51 -4.62
C PHE A 26 4.20 -10.25 -5.00
N ALA A 27 3.45 -11.33 -5.21
CA ALA A 27 2.02 -11.30 -4.96
C ALA A 27 1.87 -11.16 -3.43
N ALA A 28 2.05 -9.94 -2.91
CA ALA A 28 1.71 -9.66 -1.52
C ALA A 28 0.23 -10.02 -1.37
N GLY A 29 -0.05 -10.99 -0.50
CA GLY A 29 -1.35 -11.64 -0.35
C GLY A 29 -2.51 -10.66 -0.22
N LEU A 30 -3.07 -10.28 -1.36
CA LEU A 30 -4.26 -9.47 -1.51
C LEU A 30 -5.49 -10.38 -1.72
N GLY A 31 -5.44 -11.62 -1.23
CA GLY A 31 -6.39 -12.67 -1.61
C GLY A 31 -7.86 -12.33 -1.32
N ALA A 32 -8.15 -11.59 -0.25
CA ALA A 32 -9.51 -11.17 0.08
C ALA A 32 -9.89 -9.83 -0.61
N GLY A 33 -9.01 -8.81 -0.55
CA GLY A 33 -9.28 -7.48 -1.12
C GLY A 33 -9.31 -7.43 -2.65
N LEU A 34 -8.35 -8.09 -3.33
CA LEU A 34 -8.35 -8.18 -4.80
C LEU A 34 -9.54 -9.01 -5.33
N SER A 35 -9.95 -10.06 -4.62
CA SER A 35 -11.11 -10.87 -5.02
C SER A 35 -12.41 -10.08 -4.93
N ALA A 36 -12.54 -9.19 -3.94
CA ALA A 36 -13.64 -8.24 -3.87
C ALA A 36 -13.59 -7.20 -5.02
N LEU A 37 -12.39 -6.72 -5.37
CA LEU A 37 -12.20 -5.82 -6.54
C LEU A 37 -12.63 -6.49 -7.86
N ALA A 38 -12.27 -7.76 -8.07
CA ALA A 38 -12.54 -8.48 -9.32
C ALA A 38 -14.03 -8.76 -9.56
N THR A 39 -14.85 -8.81 -8.50
CA THR A 39 -16.28 -9.15 -8.58
C THR A 39 -17.20 -7.93 -8.67
N ALA A 40 -16.71 -6.73 -8.34
CA ALA A 40 -17.49 -5.49 -8.36
C ALA A 40 -17.93 -5.02 -9.77
N GLY A 41 -17.33 -5.54 -10.84
CA GLY A 41 -17.54 -5.07 -12.22
C GLY A 41 -18.78 -5.59 -12.96
N GLN A 42 -19.57 -6.51 -12.40
CA GLN A 42 -20.54 -7.32 -13.18
C GLN A 42 -22.01 -6.80 -13.23
N ARG A 43 -22.35 -5.68 -12.59
CA ARG A 43 -23.68 -5.02 -12.73
C ARG A 43 -23.59 -3.62 -12.12
N ARG A 44 -23.82 -2.54 -12.88
CA ARG A 44 -23.75 -1.15 -12.36
C ARG A 44 -25.03 -0.79 -11.59
N PRO A 45 -25.06 -0.82 -10.25
CA PRO A 45 -26.19 -0.34 -9.47
C PRO A 45 -25.98 1.16 -9.21
N ARG A 46 -27.00 1.83 -8.65
CA ARG A 46 -26.86 3.19 -8.09
C ARG A 46 -25.74 3.32 -7.05
N ASN A 47 -25.21 2.20 -6.54
CA ASN A 47 -24.18 2.11 -5.51
C ASN A 47 -22.86 1.47 -6.01
N ALA A 48 -22.57 1.53 -7.32
CA ALA A 48 -21.33 0.95 -7.87
C ALA A 48 -20.08 1.52 -7.18
N ASP A 49 -20.04 2.84 -6.96
CA ASP A 49 -18.93 3.52 -6.27
C ASP A 49 -18.81 3.06 -4.82
N ALA A 50 -19.93 2.86 -4.12
CA ALA A 50 -19.91 2.37 -2.74
C ALA A 50 -19.31 0.95 -2.64
N ALA A 51 -19.52 0.09 -3.65
CA ALA A 51 -18.88 -1.23 -3.69
C ALA A 51 -17.36 -1.11 -3.91
N LEU A 52 -16.92 -0.23 -4.81
CA LEU A 52 -15.50 0.04 -5.05
C LEU A 52 -14.81 0.64 -3.81
N LEU A 53 -15.45 1.61 -3.15
CA LEU A 53 -14.93 2.20 -1.91
C LEU A 53 -14.91 1.20 -0.76
N ASN A 54 -15.89 0.29 -0.67
CA ASN A 54 -15.84 -0.79 0.33
C ASN A 54 -14.69 -1.77 0.07
N ALA A 55 -14.37 -2.03 -1.20
CA ALA A 55 -13.23 -2.86 -1.54
C ALA A 55 -11.90 -2.16 -1.20
N ALA A 56 -11.80 -0.84 -1.43
CA ALA A 56 -10.70 -0.01 -0.94
C ALA A 56 -10.60 -0.01 0.60
N LEU A 57 -11.72 0.15 1.31
CA LEU A 57 -11.77 0.12 2.77
C LEU A 57 -11.27 -1.22 3.34
N ALA A 58 -11.55 -2.33 2.66
CA ALA A 58 -11.02 -3.63 3.06
C ALA A 58 -9.48 -3.70 2.91
N LEU A 59 -8.90 -3.03 1.91
CA LEU A 59 -7.45 -2.88 1.78
C LEU A 59 -6.86 -2.09 2.95
N GLU A 60 -7.50 -0.99 3.36
CA GLU A 60 -7.02 -0.19 4.50
C GLU A 60 -7.04 -0.97 5.82
N HIS A 61 -8.10 -1.72 6.10
CA HIS A 61 -8.12 -2.57 7.29
C HIS A 61 -7.01 -3.63 7.25
N GLN A 62 -6.73 -4.20 6.07
CA GLN A 62 -5.64 -5.15 5.88
C GLN A 62 -4.27 -4.49 6.07
N ALA A 63 -4.06 -3.28 5.56
CA ALA A 63 -2.82 -2.53 5.70
C ALA A 63 -2.56 -2.17 7.17
N ILE A 64 -3.57 -1.66 7.88
CA ILE A 64 -3.48 -1.39 9.33
C ILE A 64 -3.04 -2.64 10.09
N ALA A 65 -3.68 -3.79 9.84
CA ALA A 65 -3.33 -5.05 10.48
C ALA A 65 -1.90 -5.51 10.13
N ALA A 66 -1.46 -5.32 8.89
CA ALA A 66 -0.11 -5.65 8.46
C ALA A 66 0.95 -4.79 9.15
N TYR A 67 0.71 -3.49 9.29
CA TYR A 67 1.60 -2.59 10.02
C TYR A 67 1.61 -2.87 11.52
N ASP A 68 0.46 -3.21 12.12
CA ASP A 68 0.40 -3.69 13.52
C ASP A 68 1.30 -4.93 13.71
N VAL A 69 1.21 -5.92 12.80
CA VAL A 69 2.08 -7.11 12.82
C VAL A 69 3.56 -6.72 12.65
N GLY A 70 3.89 -5.94 11.61
CA GLY A 70 5.27 -5.55 11.29
C GLY A 70 5.94 -4.78 12.43
N ALA A 71 5.26 -3.79 12.99
CA ALA A 71 5.74 -3.00 14.13
C ALA A 71 5.81 -3.83 15.42
N GLY A 72 4.92 -4.81 15.58
CA GLY A 72 4.88 -5.71 16.74
C GLY A 72 5.99 -6.78 16.76
N THR A 73 6.68 -7.01 15.64
CA THR A 73 7.76 -8.03 15.56
C THR A 73 8.97 -7.73 16.45
N GLY A 74 9.19 -6.46 16.84
CA GLY A 74 10.43 -6.01 17.51
C GLY A 74 11.67 -5.95 16.59
N LEU A 75 11.51 -6.26 15.30
CA LEU A 75 12.59 -6.22 14.30
C LEU A 75 12.87 -4.79 13.82
N LEU A 76 11.84 -3.94 13.73
CA LEU A 76 11.99 -2.52 13.41
C LEU A 76 12.36 -1.72 14.66
N LYS A 77 13.29 -0.78 14.53
CA LYS A 77 13.80 0.06 15.64
C LYS A 77 14.04 1.49 15.17
N GLY A 78 14.09 2.42 16.12
CA GLY A 78 14.41 3.83 15.85
C GLY A 78 13.53 4.42 14.75
N GLU A 79 14.15 5.19 13.85
CA GLU A 79 13.46 5.89 12.76
C GLU A 79 12.63 4.97 11.85
N THR A 80 13.06 3.71 11.66
CA THR A 80 12.30 2.76 10.84
C THR A 80 10.99 2.32 11.51
N LEU A 81 11.00 2.16 12.84
CA LEU A 81 9.77 1.86 13.59
C LEU A 81 8.84 3.07 13.62
N GLU A 82 9.38 4.27 13.81
CA GLU A 82 8.60 5.51 13.79
C GLU A 82 7.94 5.74 12.43
N LEU A 83 8.66 5.49 11.32
CA LEU A 83 8.09 5.57 9.98
C LEU A 83 6.96 4.54 9.78
N ALA A 84 7.15 3.29 10.24
CA ALA A 84 6.10 2.27 10.14
C ALA A 84 4.84 2.66 10.94
N ARG A 85 5.00 3.26 12.13
CA ARG A 85 3.88 3.80 12.91
C ARG A 85 3.20 4.98 12.21
N HIS A 86 3.99 5.82 11.55
CA HIS A 86 3.46 6.94 10.77
C HIS A 86 2.58 6.44 9.61
N PHE A 87 3.06 5.49 8.81
CA PHE A 87 2.28 4.89 7.72
C PHE A 87 1.02 4.21 8.23
N GLN A 88 1.11 3.48 9.35
CA GLN A 88 -0.10 2.94 10.01
C GLN A 88 -1.12 4.05 10.34
N SER A 89 -0.67 5.19 10.86
CA SER A 89 -1.58 6.30 11.18
C SER A 89 -2.23 6.89 9.93
N GLN A 90 -1.51 6.91 8.80
CA GLN A 90 -2.05 7.35 7.51
C GLN A 90 -3.10 6.37 6.97
N HIS A 91 -2.87 5.06 7.03
CA HIS A 91 -3.91 4.08 6.68
C HIS A 91 -5.16 4.19 7.57
N ARG A 92 -5.02 4.51 8.87
CA ARG A 92 -6.18 4.80 9.73
C ARG A 92 -6.95 6.03 9.25
N ALA A 93 -6.25 7.07 8.80
CA ALA A 93 -6.87 8.26 8.21
C ALA A 93 -7.55 7.96 6.87
N HIS A 94 -6.93 7.16 5.99
CA HIS A 94 -7.52 6.70 4.73
C HIS A 94 -8.78 5.87 4.96
N ARG A 95 -8.74 4.92 5.91
CA ARG A 95 -9.90 4.15 6.35
C ARG A 95 -11.05 5.07 6.80
N ASP A 96 -10.76 6.05 7.63
CA ASP A 96 -11.79 6.94 8.18
C ASP A 96 -12.44 7.81 7.10
N LEU A 97 -11.62 8.32 6.17
CA LEU A 97 -12.09 9.01 4.97
C LEU A 97 -13.03 8.13 4.14
N LEU A 98 -12.65 6.88 3.86
CA LEU A 98 -13.48 5.96 3.08
C LEU A 98 -14.78 5.60 3.79
N VAL A 99 -14.73 5.39 5.11
CA VAL A 99 -15.93 5.15 5.94
C VAL A 99 -16.90 6.31 5.81
N GLU A 100 -16.41 7.55 5.83
CA GLU A 100 -17.23 8.75 5.67
C GLU A 100 -17.88 8.80 4.27
N GLU A 101 -17.09 8.61 3.22
CA GLU A 101 -17.59 8.64 1.83
C GLU A 101 -18.61 7.53 1.54
N ILE A 102 -18.38 6.31 2.03
CA ILE A 102 -19.34 5.21 1.90
C ILE A 102 -20.68 5.56 2.58
N ARG A 103 -20.64 6.20 3.76
CA ARG A 103 -21.85 6.66 4.45
C ARG A 103 -22.57 7.77 3.69
N LYS A 104 -21.83 8.72 3.09
CA LYS A 104 -22.42 9.77 2.22
C LYS A 104 -23.15 9.19 1.02
N LEU A 105 -22.68 8.05 0.50
CA LEU A 105 -23.35 7.28 -0.55
C LEU A 105 -24.55 6.45 -0.07
N GLY A 106 -24.91 6.53 1.22
CA GLY A 106 -26.02 5.79 1.82
C GLY A 106 -25.75 4.28 1.98
N ALA A 107 -24.50 3.86 1.91
CA ALA A 107 -24.09 2.47 2.05
C ALA A 107 -23.48 2.19 3.43
N SER A 108 -23.40 0.90 3.79
CA SER A 108 -22.76 0.45 5.02
C SER A 108 -21.27 0.21 4.78
N PRO A 109 -20.36 0.80 5.57
CA PRO A 109 -18.93 0.54 5.49
C PRO A 109 -18.58 -0.88 5.94
N ALA A 110 -17.65 -1.52 5.22
CA ALA A 110 -17.07 -2.79 5.55
C ALA A 110 -16.34 -2.70 6.91
N VAL A 111 -16.55 -3.71 7.73
CA VAL A 111 -15.89 -3.85 9.02
C VAL A 111 -14.56 -4.59 8.86
N ALA A 112 -13.60 -4.29 9.73
CA ALA A 112 -12.36 -5.05 9.81
C ALA A 112 -12.66 -6.52 10.13
N LEU A 113 -11.86 -7.43 9.57
CA LEU A 113 -11.92 -8.85 9.91
C LEU A 113 -11.38 -9.08 11.32
N ALA A 114 -11.84 -10.14 11.97
CA ALA A 114 -11.32 -10.56 13.27
C ALA A 114 -9.83 -10.95 13.21
N SER A 115 -9.37 -11.42 12.05
CA SER A 115 -7.97 -11.73 11.80
C SER A 115 -7.65 -11.61 10.31
N TYR A 116 -6.37 -11.34 10.02
CA TYR A 116 -5.83 -11.26 8.67
C TYR A 116 -4.72 -12.30 8.51
N SER A 117 -4.75 -13.03 7.40
CA SER A 117 -3.69 -13.99 7.04
C SER A 117 -2.89 -13.42 5.88
N PHE A 118 -1.60 -13.20 6.10
CA PHE A 118 -0.67 -12.79 5.05
C PHE A 118 0.04 -14.02 4.50
N LYS A 119 0.03 -14.17 3.18
CA LYS A 119 0.66 -15.29 2.48
C LYS A 119 1.69 -14.78 1.49
N ASP A 120 2.77 -15.54 1.34
CA ASP A 120 3.77 -15.34 0.30
C ASP A 120 3.22 -15.77 -1.08
N LYS A 121 4.05 -15.58 -2.11
CA LYS A 121 3.71 -15.93 -3.50
C LYS A 121 3.41 -17.42 -3.73
N ASN A 122 3.79 -18.31 -2.81
CA ASN A 122 3.54 -19.75 -2.88
C ASN A 122 2.31 -20.15 -2.05
N GLY A 123 1.65 -19.19 -1.39
CA GLY A 123 0.50 -19.43 -0.53
C GLY A 123 0.87 -19.88 0.89
N ALA A 124 2.15 -19.87 1.24
CA ALA A 124 2.61 -20.15 2.61
C ALA A 124 2.42 -18.89 3.49
N PRO A 125 2.18 -19.03 4.80
CA PRO A 125 2.15 -17.89 5.71
C PRO A 125 3.43 -17.05 5.62
N VAL A 126 3.30 -15.73 5.65
CA VAL A 126 4.46 -14.83 5.71
C VAL A 126 5.17 -15.01 7.05
N GLU A 127 6.46 -15.33 7.00
CA GLU A 127 7.34 -15.34 8.17
C GLU A 127 8.31 -14.17 8.09
N LEU A 128 8.31 -13.30 9.12
CA LEU A 128 9.19 -12.12 9.20
C LEU A 128 10.28 -12.40 10.24
N LYS A 129 11.53 -12.59 9.80
CA LYS A 129 12.66 -12.95 10.67
C LYS A 129 13.68 -11.82 10.78
N THR A 130 13.69 -10.92 9.81
CA THR A 130 14.61 -9.78 9.74
C THR A 130 13.89 -8.47 9.48
N ALA A 131 14.48 -7.35 9.89
CA ALA A 131 13.95 -6.02 9.58
C ALA A 131 13.80 -5.79 8.07
N ALA A 132 14.72 -6.32 7.27
CA ALA A 132 14.65 -6.24 5.81
C ALA A 132 13.43 -6.98 5.25
N GLU A 133 13.08 -8.15 5.77
CA GLU A 133 11.87 -8.88 5.37
C GLU A 133 10.60 -8.12 5.75
N VAL A 134 10.56 -7.46 6.92
CA VAL A 134 9.43 -6.59 7.30
C VAL A 134 9.28 -5.44 6.30
N LEU A 135 10.38 -4.78 5.92
CA LEU A 135 10.36 -3.67 4.96
C LEU A 135 9.97 -4.12 3.55
N VAL A 136 10.44 -5.30 3.11
CA VAL A 136 10.04 -5.88 1.80
C VAL A 136 8.56 -6.26 1.81
N PHE A 137 8.06 -6.81 2.91
CA PHE A 137 6.65 -7.12 3.08
C PHE A 137 5.78 -5.85 3.02
N ALA A 138 6.15 -4.81 3.77
CA ALA A 138 5.49 -3.51 3.71
C ALA A 138 5.52 -2.91 2.30
N LEU A 139 6.68 -2.94 1.62
CA LEU A 139 6.82 -2.42 0.27
C LEU A 139 5.87 -3.12 -0.72
N GLY A 140 5.71 -4.44 -0.60
CA GLY A 140 4.78 -5.20 -1.42
C GLY A 140 3.32 -4.78 -1.19
N LEU A 141 2.94 -4.48 0.05
CA LEU A 141 1.61 -3.97 0.38
C LEU A 141 1.37 -2.58 -0.20
N GLU A 142 2.30 -1.64 -0.01
CA GLU A 142 2.15 -0.27 -0.52
C GLU A 142 2.08 -0.21 -2.04
N ALA A 143 2.98 -0.90 -2.73
CA ALA A 143 2.98 -0.93 -4.19
C ALA A 143 1.73 -1.63 -4.75
N GLY A 144 1.25 -2.66 -4.05
CA GLY A 144 0.01 -3.35 -4.37
C GLY A 144 -1.23 -2.47 -4.16
N ALA A 145 -1.29 -1.74 -3.03
CA ALA A 145 -2.35 -0.81 -2.70
C ALA A 145 -2.41 0.34 -3.71
N ALA A 146 -1.28 1.00 -4.00
CA ALA A 146 -1.19 2.05 -5.02
C ALA A 146 -1.76 1.57 -6.37
N SER A 147 -1.36 0.38 -6.81
CA SER A 147 -1.84 -0.23 -8.05
C SER A 147 -3.34 -0.56 -8.01
N ALA A 148 -3.83 -1.05 -6.87
CA ALA A 148 -5.25 -1.36 -6.68
C ALA A 148 -6.10 -0.08 -6.74
N TYR A 149 -5.72 0.98 -6.02
CA TYR A 149 -6.41 2.27 -6.06
C TYR A 149 -6.43 2.89 -7.46
N LEU A 150 -5.28 2.90 -8.16
CA LEU A 150 -5.23 3.36 -9.56
C LEU A 150 -6.18 2.56 -10.47
N GLY A 151 -6.30 1.24 -10.23
CA GLY A 151 -7.24 0.37 -10.94
C GLY A 151 -8.72 0.67 -10.67
N LEU A 152 -9.06 1.34 -9.56
CA LEU A 152 -10.43 1.77 -9.25
C LEU A 152 -10.86 3.01 -10.04
N LEU A 153 -9.92 3.91 -10.36
CA LEU A 153 -10.21 5.19 -11.01
C LEU A 153 -11.09 5.09 -12.27
N PRO A 154 -10.81 4.21 -13.26
CA PRO A 154 -11.66 4.11 -14.46
C PRO A 154 -13.03 3.47 -14.20
N GLN A 155 -13.24 2.88 -13.03
CA GLN A 155 -14.49 2.19 -12.66
C GLN A 155 -15.47 3.11 -11.94
N LEU A 156 -14.99 4.22 -11.37
CA LEU A 156 -15.83 5.20 -10.67
C LEU A 156 -16.86 5.82 -11.61
N ALA A 157 -18.12 5.82 -11.18
CA ALA A 157 -19.21 6.53 -11.84
C ALA A 157 -19.18 8.03 -11.50
N SER A 158 -18.87 8.38 -10.26
CA SER A 158 -18.82 9.76 -9.78
C SER A 158 -17.42 10.37 -9.90
N LYS A 159 -17.32 11.48 -10.63
CA LYS A 159 -16.09 12.29 -10.67
C LYS A 159 -15.72 12.89 -9.31
N ALA A 160 -16.69 13.05 -8.41
CA ALA A 160 -16.45 13.58 -7.07
C ALA A 160 -15.60 12.62 -6.22
N MET A 161 -15.56 11.33 -6.54
CA MET A 161 -14.74 10.34 -5.84
C MET A 161 -13.30 10.26 -6.38
N LEU A 162 -13.02 10.87 -7.55
CA LEU A 162 -11.68 10.84 -8.12
C LEU A 162 -10.61 11.42 -7.19
N PRO A 163 -10.80 12.60 -6.55
CA PRO A 163 -9.78 13.15 -5.66
C PRO A 163 -9.53 12.26 -4.43
N VAL A 164 -10.56 11.59 -3.91
CA VAL A 164 -10.45 10.67 -2.77
C VAL A 164 -9.60 9.46 -3.16
N VAL A 165 -10.00 8.74 -4.20
CA VAL A 165 -9.33 7.50 -4.63
C VAL A 165 -7.93 7.78 -5.18
N ALA A 166 -7.76 8.84 -5.97
CA ALA A 166 -6.45 9.22 -6.51
C ALA A 166 -5.51 9.75 -5.42
N GLY A 167 -6.03 10.50 -4.44
CA GLY A 167 -5.25 10.99 -3.31
C GLY A 167 -4.63 9.85 -2.51
N VAL A 168 -5.44 8.85 -2.13
CA VAL A 168 -4.93 7.66 -1.45
C VAL A 168 -3.92 6.92 -2.35
N ALA A 169 -4.21 6.74 -3.63
CA ALA A 169 -3.25 6.10 -4.57
C ALA A 169 -1.88 6.80 -4.58
N CYS A 170 -1.86 8.12 -4.54
CA CYS A 170 -0.63 8.92 -4.47
C CYS A 170 0.10 8.74 -3.14
N ASP A 171 -0.61 8.68 -2.01
CA ASP A 171 -0.02 8.44 -0.69
C ASP A 171 0.64 7.05 -0.63
N GLU A 172 -0.03 6.00 -1.11
CA GLU A 172 0.55 4.64 -1.13
C GLU A 172 1.78 4.55 -2.03
N ALA A 173 1.79 5.30 -3.14
CA ALA A 173 2.97 5.40 -3.98
C ALA A 173 4.14 6.10 -3.25
N GLN A 174 3.86 7.10 -2.42
CA GLN A 174 4.87 7.76 -1.57
C GLN A 174 5.38 6.83 -0.47
N HIS A 175 4.50 6.07 0.20
CA HIS A 175 4.90 5.05 1.16
C HIS A 175 5.85 4.03 0.51
N ALA A 176 5.47 3.51 -0.66
CA ALA A 176 6.30 2.58 -1.42
C ALA A 176 7.67 3.19 -1.80
N ALA A 177 7.71 4.46 -2.21
CA ALA A 177 8.96 5.15 -2.53
C ALA A 177 9.87 5.30 -1.29
N ALA A 178 9.32 5.66 -0.14
CA ALA A 178 10.05 5.78 1.11
C ALA A 178 10.62 4.43 1.59
N LEU A 179 9.84 3.35 1.49
CA LEU A 179 10.31 2.00 1.82
C LEU A 179 11.44 1.55 0.88
N ARG A 180 11.35 1.86 -0.42
CA ARG A 180 12.45 1.60 -1.36
C ARG A 180 13.73 2.34 -0.96
N LEU A 181 13.65 3.58 -0.49
CA LEU A 181 14.82 4.31 0.02
C LEU A 181 15.45 3.62 1.23
N LEU A 182 14.64 3.17 2.20
CA LEU A 182 15.14 2.41 3.36
C LEU A 182 15.82 1.09 2.94
N LEU A 183 15.28 0.44 1.91
CA LEU A 183 15.85 -0.76 1.31
C LEU A 183 17.02 -0.49 0.35
N ARG A 184 17.44 0.77 0.19
CA ARG A 184 18.50 1.21 -0.75
C ARG A 184 18.21 0.83 -2.20
N GLN A 185 16.95 0.88 -2.59
CA GLN A 185 16.45 0.69 -3.96
C GLN A 185 16.14 2.03 -4.62
N GLN A 186 15.97 2.03 -5.95
CA GLN A 186 15.49 3.24 -6.65
C GLN A 186 14.06 3.56 -6.17
N PRO A 187 13.75 4.79 -5.73
CA PRO A 187 12.43 5.12 -5.16
C PRO A 187 11.27 5.07 -6.16
N ALA A 188 11.52 5.35 -7.44
CA ALA A 188 10.50 5.41 -8.49
C ALA A 188 10.94 4.60 -9.74
N PRO A 189 11.03 3.26 -9.65
CA PRO A 189 11.61 2.42 -10.69
C PRO A 189 10.86 2.44 -12.02
N ASP A 190 9.56 2.70 -11.97
CA ASP A 190 8.65 2.61 -13.11
C ASP A 190 8.04 3.97 -13.48
N ALA A 191 8.69 5.09 -13.11
CA ALA A 191 8.21 6.43 -13.46
C ALA A 191 8.24 6.66 -14.98
N VAL A 192 7.15 7.20 -15.53
CA VAL A 192 6.93 7.49 -16.96
C VAL A 192 6.65 8.96 -17.20
#